data_AF-A0A7S0IYK3-F1
#
_entry.id   AF-A0A7S0IYK3-F1
#
_cell.length_a   1.000
_cell.length_b   1.000
_cell.length_c   1.000
_cell.angle_alpha   90.00
_cell.angle_beta   90.00
_cell.angle_gamma   90.00
#
_symmetry.space_group_name_H-M   'P 1'
#
loop_
_entity.id
_entity.type
_entity.pdbx_description
1 polymer ?
#
loop_
_entity_poly.entity_id
_entity_poly.type
_entity_poly.pdbx_seq_one_letter_code
_entity_poly.pdbx_strand_id
1 'polypeptide(L)'
;SITLAPLPRLHSMRVLGSLAPLVATIALRCAAPPTAMTSPPHRPKVVVFDLDGCLWYPEMYMLWSGGAPFSVREDGDLSDTSGKRVYLLGDLRRILYELKTAPEWQGVVVAIASCTDEPSWARECMRKLEVGPRGSGVCIDDCIQQEHIFKGSKQRHFERIADATGAALEDMLFFDNERGNCVDVSGLGATVAWVPNGVTAGAWEQSLARFPQPGEIFDFRMGG
;
A
#
# COMPACT_ATOMS: atom_id res chain seq x y z
N SER A 1 5.99 -47.57 63.17
CA SER A 1 6.86 -46.63 63.90
C SER A 1 6.16 -45.27 63.92
N ILE A 2 5.32 -44.98 64.93
CA ILE A 2 5.65 -44.19 66.16
C ILE A 2 6.51 -42.97 65.78
N THR A 3 6.03 -41.73 65.88
CA THR A 3 6.01 -40.89 67.10
C THR A 3 5.25 -39.58 66.75
N LEU A 4 4.07 -39.26 67.34
CA LEU A 4 3.82 -38.38 68.51
C LEU A 4 4.52 -37.00 68.44
N ALA A 5 3.97 -35.83 68.75
CA ALA A 5 2.65 -35.34 69.18
C ALA A 5 2.76 -33.77 69.29
N PRO A 6 1.93 -33.02 70.04
CA PRO A 6 0.97 -32.03 69.50
C PRO A 6 1.20 -30.61 70.09
N LEU A 7 0.24 -29.67 69.94
CA LEU A 7 -0.16 -28.58 70.87
C LEU A 7 -1.21 -27.64 70.18
N PRO A 8 -1.97 -26.78 70.90
CA PRO A 8 -3.16 -27.10 71.67
C PRO A 8 -4.43 -26.33 71.22
N ARG A 9 -5.57 -26.66 71.84
CA ARG A 9 -6.89 -26.03 71.64
C ARG A 9 -7.12 -24.79 72.52
N LEU A 10 -7.63 -23.76 71.84
CA LEU A 10 -8.69 -22.77 72.13
C LEU A 10 -9.32 -22.59 73.53
N HIS A 11 -9.84 -21.35 73.68
CA HIS A 11 -11.01 -20.83 74.43
C HIS A 11 -10.57 -19.70 75.39
N SER A 12 -11.24 -18.54 75.54
CA SER A 12 -12.61 -18.14 75.21
C SER A 12 -12.80 -16.61 75.35
N MET A 13 -13.72 -16.06 74.54
CA MET A 13 -14.79 -15.08 74.88
C MET A 13 -14.48 -13.69 75.53
N ARG A 14 -14.82 -12.60 74.81
CA ARG A 14 -16.04 -11.72 74.97
C ARG A 14 -15.86 -10.40 74.21
N VAL A 15 -16.64 -10.15 73.14
CA VAL A 15 -17.84 -9.26 72.99
C VAL A 15 -17.63 -7.77 73.28
N LEU A 16 -18.01 -6.96 72.27
CA LEU A 16 -18.51 -5.56 72.20
C LEU A 16 -17.74 -4.85 71.07
N GLY A 17 -18.30 -4.38 69.95
CA GLY A 17 -19.58 -3.70 69.73
C GLY A 17 -19.23 -2.38 69.02
N SER A 18 -19.50 -2.24 67.71
CA SER A 18 -19.58 -0.94 67.04
C SER A 18 -20.21 -1.11 65.64
N LEU A 19 -21.35 -0.47 65.43
CA LEU A 19 -22.06 -0.35 64.16
C LEU A 19 -21.50 0.86 63.41
N ALA A 20 -20.98 0.66 62.20
CA ALA A 20 -20.73 1.72 61.23
C ALA A 20 -21.62 1.49 59.99
N PRO A 21 -22.21 2.54 59.40
CA PRO A 21 -23.11 2.38 58.26
C PRO A 21 -22.32 2.10 56.97
N LEU A 22 -22.78 1.10 56.22
CA LEU A 22 -22.27 0.73 54.90
C LEU A 22 -22.79 1.73 53.86
N VAL A 23 -21.97 2.70 53.44
CA VAL A 23 -22.27 3.52 52.26
C VAL A 23 -21.73 2.77 51.04
N ALA A 24 -22.62 2.12 50.30
CA ALA A 24 -22.28 1.48 49.03
C ALA A 24 -22.23 2.55 47.92
N THR A 25 -21.02 3.00 47.56
CA THR A 25 -20.80 3.82 46.38
C THR A 25 -20.94 2.94 45.13
N ILE A 26 -22.08 3.04 44.43
CA ILE A 26 -22.24 2.46 43.10
C ILE A 26 -21.45 3.33 42.12
N ALA A 27 -20.22 2.91 41.79
CA ALA A 27 -19.50 3.44 40.65
C ALA A 27 -20.17 2.91 39.38
N LEU A 28 -21.02 3.72 38.75
CA LEU A 28 -21.53 3.44 37.41
C LEU A 28 -20.33 3.50 36.45
N ARG A 29 -19.77 2.33 36.09
CA ARG A 29 -18.84 2.24 34.97
C ARG A 29 -19.66 2.47 33.70
N CYS A 30 -19.52 3.64 33.09
CA CYS A 30 -19.88 3.83 31.70
C CYS A 30 -19.02 2.85 30.89
N ALA A 31 -19.59 1.73 30.46
CA ALA A 31 -18.96 0.91 29.44
C ALA A 31 -18.87 1.77 28.18
N ALA A 32 -17.64 1.96 27.68
CA ALA A 32 -17.46 2.49 26.33
C ALA A 32 -18.26 1.63 25.35
N PRO A 33 -18.84 2.20 24.28
CA PRO A 33 -19.48 1.40 23.26
C PRO A 33 -18.50 0.34 22.76
N PRO A 34 -18.95 -0.87 22.41
CA PRO A 34 -18.07 -1.88 21.84
C PRO A 34 -17.38 -1.25 20.64
N THR A 35 -16.05 -1.14 20.72
CA THR A 35 -15.21 -0.81 19.58
C THR A 35 -15.63 -1.78 18.49
N ALA A 36 -16.23 -1.27 17.41
CA ALA A 36 -16.54 -2.10 16.27
C ALA A 36 -15.27 -2.86 15.93
N MET A 37 -15.30 -4.19 16.01
CA MET A 37 -14.21 -5.02 15.54
C MET A 37 -14.17 -4.83 14.03
N THR A 38 -13.44 -3.81 13.57
CA THR A 38 -13.07 -3.69 12.18
C THR A 38 -12.25 -4.93 11.86
N SER A 39 -12.81 -5.81 11.02
CA SER A 39 -12.02 -6.85 10.38
C SER A 39 -10.73 -6.22 9.84
N PRO A 40 -9.59 -6.92 9.87
CA PRO A 40 -8.36 -6.39 9.30
C PRO A 40 -8.65 -5.92 7.87
N PRO A 41 -8.14 -4.75 7.46
CA PRO A 41 -8.44 -4.19 6.15
C PRO A 41 -8.08 -5.22 5.08
N HIS A 42 -9.03 -5.49 4.19
CA HIS A 42 -8.81 -6.40 3.08
C HIS A 42 -7.72 -5.79 2.20
N ARG A 43 -6.63 -6.51 1.96
CA ARG A 43 -5.52 -6.03 1.13
C ARG A 43 -5.63 -6.58 -0.29
N PRO A 44 -5.21 -5.82 -1.31
CA PRO A 44 -5.09 -6.36 -2.65
C PRO A 44 -4.05 -7.48 -2.67
N LYS A 45 -4.31 -8.53 -3.46
CA LYS A 45 -3.29 -9.54 -3.78
C LYS A 45 -2.29 -9.02 -4.79
N VAL A 46 -2.73 -8.10 -5.66
CA VAL A 46 -1.90 -7.45 -6.67
C VAL A 46 -2.15 -5.94 -6.66
N VAL A 47 -1.07 -5.16 -6.55
CA VAL A 47 -1.11 -3.72 -6.81
C VAL A 47 -0.49 -3.48 -8.18
N VAL A 48 -1.27 -2.90 -9.08
CA VAL A 48 -0.89 -2.64 -10.47
C VAL A 48 -0.70 -1.15 -10.66
N PHE A 49 0.41 -0.75 -11.28
CA PHE A 49 0.67 0.64 -11.67
C PHE A 49 0.82 0.74 -13.19
N ASP A 50 0.27 1.81 -13.79
CA ASP A 50 0.83 2.33 -15.04
C ASP A 50 2.23 2.95 -14.80
N LEU A 51 2.95 3.33 -15.86
CA LEU A 51 4.26 3.98 -15.77
C LEU A 51 4.22 5.48 -16.06
N ASP A 52 3.92 5.87 -17.29
CA ASP A 52 4.15 7.21 -17.80
C ASP A 52 3.04 8.16 -17.32
N GLY A 53 3.39 9.15 -16.49
CA GLY A 53 2.41 10.04 -15.86
C GLY A 53 1.75 9.45 -14.61
N CYS A 54 1.96 8.16 -14.34
CA CYS A 54 1.58 7.51 -13.09
C CYS A 54 2.76 7.43 -12.12
N LEU A 55 3.87 6.80 -12.52
CA LEU A 55 5.08 6.68 -11.69
C LEU A 55 5.96 7.92 -11.72
N TRP A 56 6.18 8.46 -12.92
CA TRP A 56 7.11 9.57 -13.14
C TRP A 56 6.59 10.56 -14.15
N TYR A 57 7.26 11.70 -14.19
CA TYR A 57 7.15 12.68 -15.25
C TYR A 57 8.55 13.18 -15.63
N PRO A 58 8.82 13.56 -16.89
CA PRO A 58 7.96 13.47 -18.08
C PRO A 58 7.66 12.05 -18.53
N GLU A 59 6.61 11.88 -19.34
CA GLU A 59 6.36 10.63 -20.06
C GLU A 59 7.49 10.36 -21.07
N MET A 60 7.80 9.08 -21.33
CA MET A 60 8.97 8.73 -22.14
C MET A 60 8.98 9.35 -23.55
N TYR A 61 7.84 9.47 -24.23
CA TYR A 61 7.79 10.09 -25.56
C TYR A 61 8.17 11.59 -25.53
N MET A 62 8.00 12.25 -24.39
CA MET A 62 8.39 13.66 -24.21
C MET A 62 9.91 13.85 -24.14
N LEU A 63 10.68 12.76 -24.11
CA LEU A 63 12.14 12.73 -23.99
C LEU A 63 12.85 12.45 -25.32
N TRP A 64 12.14 12.36 -26.44
CA TRP A 64 12.75 12.06 -27.76
C TRP A 64 13.85 13.04 -28.22
N SER A 65 13.98 14.21 -27.58
CA SER A 65 15.09 15.14 -27.82
C SER A 65 16.42 14.74 -27.18
N GLY A 66 16.42 13.77 -26.26
CA GLY A 66 17.62 13.32 -25.55
C GLY A 66 17.52 11.84 -25.19
N GLY A 67 16.62 11.51 -24.26
CA GLY A 67 16.34 10.13 -23.89
C GLY A 67 17.52 9.44 -23.20
N ALA A 68 17.56 8.11 -23.30
CA ALA A 68 18.61 7.29 -22.73
C ALA A 68 19.99 7.51 -23.40
N PRO A 69 21.11 7.22 -22.70
CA PRO A 69 21.18 6.74 -21.33
C PRO A 69 20.91 7.84 -20.30
N PHE A 70 20.21 7.47 -19.24
CA PHE A 70 19.86 8.35 -18.13
C PHE A 70 20.96 8.41 -17.08
N SER A 71 21.23 9.59 -16.54
CA SER A 71 22.20 9.78 -15.47
C SER A 71 21.51 10.09 -14.15
N VAL A 72 21.93 9.45 -13.07
CA VAL A 72 21.41 9.75 -11.72
C VAL A 72 21.92 11.12 -11.28
N ARG A 73 20.99 11.95 -10.79
CA ARG A 73 21.24 13.29 -10.27
C ARG A 73 21.55 13.23 -8.78
N GLU A 74 22.07 14.33 -8.24
CA GLU A 74 22.33 14.42 -6.80
C GLU A 74 21.06 14.23 -5.98
N ASP A 75 19.93 14.79 -6.41
CA ASP A 75 18.62 14.65 -5.74
C ASP A 75 18.00 13.24 -5.87
N GLY A 76 18.64 12.31 -6.58
CA GLY A 76 18.17 10.95 -6.78
C GLY A 76 17.13 10.81 -7.90
N ASP A 77 16.86 11.88 -8.65
CA ASP A 77 16.13 11.82 -9.92
C ASP A 77 17.08 11.49 -11.07
N LEU A 78 16.56 11.41 -12.29
CA LEU A 78 17.37 11.15 -13.48
C LEU A 78 17.46 12.39 -14.38
N SER A 79 18.50 12.45 -15.19
CA SER A 79 18.60 13.35 -16.34
C SER A 79 18.75 12.53 -17.61
N ASP A 80 18.02 12.90 -18.65
CA ASP A 80 18.24 12.39 -20.00
C ASP A 80 19.52 13.00 -20.62
N THR A 81 19.91 12.58 -21.83
CA THR A 81 21.12 13.10 -22.50
C THR A 81 21.02 14.58 -22.90
N SER A 82 19.82 15.15 -22.95
CA SER A 82 19.59 16.58 -23.18
C SER A 82 19.56 17.41 -21.89
N GLY A 83 19.72 16.77 -20.73
CA GLY A 83 19.69 17.40 -19.41
C GLY A 83 18.28 17.57 -18.84
N LYS A 84 17.25 17.02 -19.47
CA LYS A 84 15.87 17.06 -18.97
C LYS A 84 15.71 16.11 -17.79
N ARG A 85 15.13 16.61 -16.69
CA ARG A 85 14.91 15.86 -15.45
C ARG A 85 13.73 14.91 -15.59
N VAL A 86 13.88 13.67 -15.13
CA VAL A 86 12.82 12.66 -14.94
C VAL A 86 12.72 12.38 -13.44
N TYR A 87 11.54 12.57 -12.86
CA TYR A 87 11.31 12.52 -11.41
C TYR A 87 10.06 11.71 -11.06
N LEU A 88 10.06 11.11 -9.88
CA LEU A 88 8.92 10.36 -9.37
C LEU A 88 7.77 11.29 -8.93
N LEU A 89 6.55 10.88 -9.23
CA LEU A 89 5.34 11.59 -8.87
C LEU A 89 4.82 11.16 -7.49
N GLY A 90 4.07 12.06 -6.85
CA GLY A 90 3.38 11.78 -5.59
C GLY A 90 4.31 11.27 -4.49
N ASP A 91 3.88 10.19 -3.83
CA ASP A 91 4.56 9.59 -2.68
C ASP A 91 5.15 8.21 -3.00
N LEU A 92 5.44 7.96 -4.28
CA LEU A 92 5.88 6.66 -4.76
C LEU A 92 7.21 6.18 -4.20
N ARG A 93 8.11 7.10 -3.85
CA ARG A 93 9.36 6.73 -3.14
C ARG A 93 9.04 6.02 -1.83
N ARG A 94 8.06 6.50 -1.05
CA ARG A 94 7.65 5.82 0.19
C ARG A 94 6.84 4.56 -0.13
N ILE A 95 5.83 4.67 -0.99
CA ILE A 95 4.86 3.59 -1.26
C ILE A 95 5.54 2.34 -1.81
N LEU A 96 6.40 2.47 -2.82
CA LEU A 96 7.08 1.31 -3.42
C LEU A 96 8.07 0.66 -2.43
N TYR A 97 8.73 1.46 -1.59
CA TYR A 97 9.61 0.96 -0.54
C TYR A 97 8.84 0.23 0.55
N GLU A 98 7.68 0.77 0.96
CA GLU A 98 6.77 0.13 1.91
C GLU A 98 6.27 -1.22 1.37
N LEU A 99 5.80 -1.26 0.11
CA LEU A 99 5.38 -2.49 -0.57
C LEU A 99 6.47 -3.56 -0.59
N LYS A 100 7.74 -3.15 -0.70
CA LYS A 100 8.90 -4.06 -0.75
C LYS A 100 9.31 -4.59 0.63
N THR A 101 9.26 -3.73 1.66
CA THR A 101 9.97 -3.98 2.92
C THR A 101 9.07 -4.25 4.11
N ALA A 102 7.83 -3.76 4.11
CA ALA A 102 6.97 -3.85 5.28
C ALA A 102 6.33 -5.25 5.37
N PRO A 103 6.38 -5.94 6.53
CA PRO A 103 5.87 -7.31 6.68
C PRO A 103 4.42 -7.48 6.27
N GLU A 104 3.62 -6.44 6.43
CA GLU A 104 2.21 -6.43 6.10
C GLU A 104 1.93 -6.56 4.59
N TRP A 105 2.90 -6.24 3.74
CA TRP A 105 2.82 -6.38 2.28
C TRP A 105 3.41 -7.71 1.78
N GLN A 106 3.85 -8.58 2.69
CA GLN A 106 4.39 -9.89 2.33
C GLN A 106 3.34 -10.70 1.56
N GLY A 107 3.73 -11.13 0.35
CA GLY A 107 2.87 -11.92 -0.53
C GLY A 107 1.99 -11.09 -1.47
N VAL A 108 1.97 -9.77 -1.35
CA VAL A 108 1.36 -8.88 -2.35
C VAL A 108 2.30 -8.78 -3.55
N VAL A 109 1.76 -8.94 -4.74
CA VAL A 109 2.49 -8.76 -6.00
C VAL A 109 2.37 -7.31 -6.44
N VAL A 110 3.50 -6.68 -6.77
CA VAL A 110 3.51 -5.40 -7.46
C VAL A 110 3.72 -5.65 -8.95
N ALA A 111 2.83 -5.08 -9.76
CA ALA A 111 2.84 -5.27 -11.21
C ALA A 111 2.85 -3.94 -11.96
N ILE A 112 3.41 -3.97 -13.16
CA ILE A 112 3.38 -2.87 -14.13
C ILE A 112 2.49 -3.27 -15.31
N ALA A 113 1.59 -2.37 -15.71
CA ALA A 113 0.82 -2.48 -16.93
C ALA A 113 1.00 -1.20 -17.75
N SER A 114 1.86 -1.19 -18.77
CA SER A 114 2.19 0.04 -19.51
C SER A 114 2.26 -0.15 -21.01
N CYS A 115 1.75 0.86 -21.73
CA CYS A 115 1.79 0.97 -23.18
C CYS A 115 2.85 1.98 -23.66
N THR A 116 3.88 2.29 -22.87
CA THR A 116 4.92 3.27 -23.21
C THR A 116 5.51 3.07 -24.61
N ASP A 117 5.87 4.16 -25.28
CA ASP A 117 6.55 4.16 -26.57
C ASP A 117 8.01 3.74 -26.48
N GLU A 118 8.63 3.87 -25.29
CA GLU A 118 10.05 3.57 -25.09
C GLU A 118 10.28 2.53 -23.98
N PRO A 119 9.95 1.24 -24.20
CA PRO A 119 10.10 0.21 -23.18
C PRO A 119 11.53 0.03 -22.66
N SER A 120 12.55 0.29 -23.48
CA SER A 120 13.95 0.19 -23.06
C SER A 120 14.32 1.32 -22.09
N TRP A 121 13.82 2.53 -22.33
CA TRP A 121 14.04 3.70 -21.49
C TRP A 121 13.31 3.56 -20.17
N ALA A 122 12.04 3.17 -20.19
CA ALA A 122 11.26 2.92 -18.99
C ALA A 122 11.94 1.91 -18.05
N ARG A 123 12.45 0.80 -18.59
CA ARG A 123 13.22 -0.18 -17.81
C ARG A 123 14.52 0.38 -17.25
N GLU A 124 15.21 1.24 -18.00
CA GLU A 124 16.39 1.92 -17.48
C GLU A 124 16.04 2.86 -16.32
N CYS A 125 14.94 3.61 -16.43
CA CYS A 125 14.44 4.45 -15.35
C CYS A 125 14.13 3.61 -14.10
N MET A 126 13.41 2.50 -14.24
CA MET A 126 13.07 1.62 -13.10
C MET A 126 14.31 1.06 -12.39
N ARG A 127 15.37 0.74 -13.13
CA ARG A 127 16.65 0.26 -12.54
C ARG A 127 17.45 1.35 -11.85
N LYS A 128 17.23 2.63 -12.14
CA LYS A 128 18.06 3.74 -11.65
C LYS A 128 17.36 4.65 -10.65
N LEU A 129 16.02 4.71 -10.66
CA LEU A 129 15.25 5.49 -9.70
C LEU A 129 15.17 4.74 -8.38
N GLU A 130 15.91 5.25 -7.38
CA GLU A 130 15.84 4.74 -6.01
C GLU A 130 14.51 5.11 -5.32
N VAL A 131 14.05 4.25 -4.43
CA VAL A 131 12.87 4.44 -3.57
C VAL A 131 13.24 4.27 -2.10
N GLY A 132 12.43 4.80 -1.19
CA GLY A 132 12.69 4.83 0.24
C GLY A 132 13.62 5.97 0.66
N PRO A 133 14.21 5.88 1.87
CA PRO A 133 15.21 6.84 2.34
C PRO A 133 16.39 6.94 1.36
N ARG A 134 16.95 8.13 1.18
CA ARG A 134 18.09 8.35 0.27
C ARG A 134 19.25 7.42 0.62
N GLY A 135 19.77 6.68 -0.38
CA GLY A 135 20.82 5.68 -0.17
C GLY A 135 20.30 4.34 0.36
N SER A 136 18.99 4.07 0.26
CA SER A 136 18.43 2.73 0.52
C SER A 136 19.03 1.65 -0.38
N GLY A 137 19.47 2.04 -1.58
CA GLY A 137 19.93 1.14 -2.63
C GLY A 137 18.80 0.29 -3.24
N VAL A 138 17.53 0.59 -2.93
CA VAL A 138 16.36 -0.09 -3.50
C VAL A 138 15.85 0.72 -4.67
N CYS A 139 15.80 0.14 -5.85
CA CYS A 139 15.23 0.75 -7.04
C CYS A 139 13.79 0.29 -7.29
N ILE A 140 13.06 0.98 -8.16
CA ILE A 140 11.70 0.58 -8.56
C ILE A 140 11.67 -0.86 -9.09
N ASP A 141 12.67 -1.25 -9.87
CA ASP A 141 12.78 -2.60 -10.44
C ASP A 141 12.80 -3.69 -9.35
N ASP A 142 13.41 -3.41 -8.19
CA ASP A 142 13.44 -4.34 -7.05
C ASP A 142 12.05 -4.54 -6.41
N CYS A 143 11.14 -3.59 -6.61
CA CYS A 143 9.79 -3.62 -6.07
C CYS A 143 8.83 -4.40 -6.96
N ILE A 144 9.15 -4.66 -8.23
CA ILE A 144 8.22 -5.22 -9.23
C ILE A 144 8.40 -6.73 -9.36
N GLN A 145 7.30 -7.48 -9.41
CA GLN A 145 7.31 -8.93 -9.63
C GLN A 145 6.69 -9.33 -10.98
N GLN A 146 5.83 -8.49 -11.56
CA GLN A 146 5.23 -8.72 -12.88
C GLN A 146 5.34 -7.47 -13.75
N GLU A 147 6.20 -7.52 -14.76
CA GLU A 147 6.39 -6.43 -15.71
C GLU A 147 5.66 -6.74 -17.03
N HIS A 148 4.58 -6.01 -17.31
CA HIS A 148 3.87 -6.08 -18.59
C HIS A 148 3.97 -4.73 -19.32
N ILE A 149 5.03 -4.59 -20.12
CA ILE A 149 5.26 -3.40 -20.95
C ILE A 149 5.18 -3.80 -22.43
N PHE A 150 4.05 -3.50 -23.08
CA PHE A 150 3.86 -3.72 -24.52
C PHE A 150 2.68 -2.89 -25.05
N LYS A 151 2.67 -2.63 -26.37
CA LYS A 151 1.52 -1.99 -27.01
C LYS A 151 0.30 -2.92 -27.01
N GLY A 152 -0.85 -2.41 -26.56
CA GLY A 152 -2.10 -3.15 -26.50
C GLY A 152 -3.14 -2.44 -25.63
N SER A 153 -4.29 -3.10 -25.40
CA SER A 153 -5.29 -2.62 -24.43
C SER A 153 -4.86 -2.94 -23.00
N LYS A 154 -5.32 -2.17 -22.03
CA LYS A 154 -5.12 -2.49 -20.60
C LYS A 154 -5.82 -3.78 -20.19
N GLN A 155 -6.88 -4.17 -20.88
CA GLN A 155 -7.52 -5.46 -20.68
C GLN A 155 -6.53 -6.62 -20.87
N ARG A 156 -5.76 -6.62 -21.97
CA ARG A 156 -4.75 -7.66 -22.24
C ARG A 156 -3.61 -7.66 -21.21
N HIS A 157 -3.26 -6.51 -20.66
CA HIS A 157 -2.29 -6.43 -19.57
C HIS A 157 -2.81 -7.13 -18.32
N PHE A 158 -4.06 -6.82 -17.92
CA PHE A 158 -4.70 -7.41 -16.75
C PHE A 158 -4.95 -8.91 -16.89
N GLU A 159 -5.32 -9.39 -18.09
CA GLU A 159 -5.40 -10.83 -18.38
C GLU A 159 -4.06 -11.52 -18.10
N ARG A 160 -2.95 -10.97 -18.62
CA ARG A 160 -1.62 -11.55 -18.40
C ARG A 160 -1.17 -11.49 -16.94
N ILE A 161 -1.51 -10.41 -16.23
CA ILE A 161 -1.22 -10.28 -14.80
C ILE A 161 -2.02 -11.33 -14.01
N ALA A 162 -3.32 -11.49 -14.30
CA ALA A 162 -4.16 -12.49 -13.66
C ALA A 162 -3.63 -13.91 -13.92
N ASP A 163 -3.26 -14.23 -15.16
CA ASP A 163 -2.67 -15.52 -15.53
C ASP A 163 -1.35 -15.79 -14.79
N ALA A 164 -0.47 -14.79 -14.72
CA ALA A 164 0.85 -14.93 -14.10
C ALA A 164 0.80 -15.03 -12.56
N THR A 165 -0.21 -14.41 -11.95
CA THR A 165 -0.35 -14.34 -10.48
C THR A 165 -1.36 -15.32 -9.91
N GLY A 166 -2.30 -15.80 -10.73
CA GLY A 166 -3.46 -16.56 -10.28
C GLY A 166 -4.47 -15.74 -9.47
N ALA A 167 -4.33 -14.42 -9.39
CA ALA A 167 -5.23 -13.54 -8.67
C ALA A 167 -6.48 -13.21 -9.50
N ALA A 168 -7.64 -13.15 -8.85
CA ALA A 168 -8.86 -12.64 -9.45
C ALA A 168 -8.75 -11.12 -9.66
N LEU A 169 -9.44 -10.59 -10.66
CA LEU A 169 -9.40 -9.15 -10.96
C LEU A 169 -9.95 -8.30 -9.80
N GLU A 170 -10.96 -8.80 -9.08
CA GLU A 170 -11.51 -8.15 -7.87
C GLU A 170 -10.51 -8.05 -6.70
N ASP A 171 -9.45 -8.86 -6.72
CA ASP A 171 -8.34 -8.81 -5.75
C ASP A 171 -7.21 -7.85 -6.19
N MET A 172 -7.40 -7.09 -7.29
CA MET A 172 -6.41 -6.15 -7.82
C MET A 172 -6.79 -4.70 -7.58
N LEU A 173 -5.80 -3.89 -7.20
CA LEU A 173 -5.90 -2.43 -7.10
C LEU A 173 -5.02 -1.79 -8.17
N PHE A 174 -5.61 -0.96 -9.03
CA PHE A 174 -4.94 -0.34 -10.17
C PHE A 174 -4.82 1.17 -10.03
N PHE A 175 -3.63 1.72 -10.31
CA PHE A 175 -3.38 3.16 -10.41
C PHE A 175 -2.96 3.55 -11.83
N ASP A 176 -3.64 4.53 -12.41
CA ASP A 176 -3.34 5.07 -13.75
C ASP A 176 -3.77 6.54 -13.86
N ASN A 177 -3.04 7.34 -14.62
CA ASN A 177 -3.36 8.75 -14.90
C ASN A 177 -4.30 8.91 -16.11
N GLU A 178 -4.38 7.93 -17.00
CA GLU A 178 -5.23 7.95 -18.19
C GLU A 178 -6.63 7.42 -17.88
N ARG A 179 -7.64 8.29 -17.99
CA ARG A 179 -9.01 7.96 -17.62
C ARG A 179 -9.60 6.84 -18.48
N GLY A 180 -9.21 6.77 -19.76
CA GLY A 180 -9.65 5.68 -20.65
C GLY A 180 -9.21 4.30 -20.14
N ASN A 181 -7.94 4.19 -19.73
CA ASN A 181 -7.40 2.97 -19.12
C ASN A 181 -8.16 2.59 -17.85
N CYS A 182 -8.49 3.58 -17.01
CA CYS A 182 -9.25 3.33 -15.78
C CYS A 182 -10.64 2.76 -16.06
N VAL A 183 -11.35 3.29 -17.06
CA VAL A 183 -12.68 2.82 -17.46
C VAL A 183 -12.61 1.39 -18.02
N ASP A 184 -11.63 1.11 -18.87
CA ASP A 184 -11.44 -0.22 -19.44
C ASP A 184 -11.21 -1.28 -18.34
N VAL A 185 -10.35 -0.97 -17.38
CA VAL A 185 -9.96 -1.91 -16.31
C VAL A 185 -11.04 -2.05 -15.25
N SER A 186 -11.74 -0.97 -14.89
CA SER A 186 -12.87 -1.07 -13.95
C SER A 186 -13.98 -1.92 -14.55
N GLY A 187 -14.24 -1.81 -15.86
CA GLY A 187 -15.19 -2.68 -16.56
C GLY A 187 -14.89 -4.19 -16.46
N LEU A 188 -13.66 -4.57 -16.12
CA LEU A 188 -13.26 -5.97 -15.88
C LEU A 188 -13.46 -6.44 -14.43
N GLY A 189 -13.79 -5.53 -13.50
CA GLY A 189 -14.03 -5.84 -12.10
C GLY A 189 -12.86 -5.58 -11.14
N ALA A 190 -11.80 -4.90 -11.58
CA ALA A 190 -10.76 -4.44 -10.65
C ALA A 190 -11.21 -3.19 -9.87
N THR A 191 -10.56 -2.93 -8.73
CA THR A 191 -10.68 -1.64 -8.04
C THR A 191 -9.70 -0.66 -8.68
N VAL A 192 -10.14 0.52 -9.09
CA VAL A 192 -9.31 1.46 -9.85
C VAL A 192 -9.22 2.82 -9.16
N ALA A 193 -8.01 3.39 -9.15
CA ALA A 193 -7.72 4.74 -8.70
C ALA A 193 -7.20 5.56 -9.88
N TRP A 194 -7.99 6.55 -10.29
CA TRP A 194 -7.59 7.50 -11.33
C TRP A 194 -6.79 8.64 -10.71
N VAL A 195 -5.50 8.70 -11.07
CA VAL A 195 -4.49 9.55 -10.43
C VAL A 195 -3.81 10.48 -11.45
N PRO A 196 -4.51 11.50 -11.97
CA PRO A 196 -3.97 12.37 -13.03
C PRO A 196 -2.75 13.21 -12.60
N ASN A 197 -2.44 13.26 -11.29
CA ASN A 197 -1.28 13.96 -10.73
C ASN A 197 -0.30 12.99 -10.03
N GLY A 198 -0.36 11.70 -10.37
CA GLY A 198 0.40 10.62 -9.74
C GLY A 198 -0.17 10.14 -8.42
N VAL A 199 0.45 9.08 -7.87
CA VAL A 199 -0.04 8.39 -6.66
C VAL A 199 0.38 9.17 -5.41
N THR A 200 -0.49 10.08 -4.93
CA THR A 200 -0.29 10.82 -3.67
C THR A 200 -0.50 9.92 -2.45
N ALA A 201 -0.01 10.36 -1.29
CA ALA A 201 -0.29 9.68 -0.02
C ALA A 201 -1.81 9.52 0.23
N GLY A 202 -2.59 10.59 0.01
CA GLY A 202 -4.04 10.54 0.17
C GLY A 202 -4.73 9.61 -0.83
N ALA A 203 -4.31 9.61 -2.10
CA ALA A 203 -4.83 8.67 -3.09
C ALA A 203 -4.54 7.21 -2.72
N TRP A 204 -3.33 6.93 -2.23
CA TRP A 204 -2.93 5.62 -1.73
C TRP A 204 -3.77 5.18 -0.53
N GLU A 205 -3.81 5.98 0.52
CA GLU A 205 -4.50 5.65 1.78
C GLU A 205 -6.01 5.50 1.58
N GLN A 206 -6.64 6.39 0.83
CA GLN A 206 -8.07 6.33 0.55
C GLN A 206 -8.43 5.13 -0.34
N SER A 207 -7.56 4.76 -1.28
CA SER A 207 -7.77 3.58 -2.11
C SER A 207 -7.72 2.30 -1.28
N LEU A 208 -6.73 2.18 -0.39
CA LEU A 208 -6.60 1.03 0.50
C LEU A 208 -7.74 0.94 1.52
N ALA A 209 -8.17 2.06 2.08
CA ALA A 209 -9.25 2.08 3.08
C ALA A 209 -10.59 1.61 2.51
N ARG A 210 -10.80 1.77 1.21
CA ARG A 210 -12.04 1.43 0.52
C ARG A 210 -11.99 0.07 -0.18
N PHE A 211 -10.79 -0.49 -0.38
CA PHE A 211 -10.57 -1.73 -1.11
C PHE A 211 -11.21 -2.94 -0.40
N PRO A 212 -11.82 -3.90 -1.15
CA PRO A 212 -12.08 -3.87 -2.59
C PRO A 212 -13.37 -3.11 -2.94
N GLN A 213 -13.41 -2.49 -4.13
CA GLN A 213 -14.61 -1.97 -4.80
C GLN A 213 -14.58 -2.38 -6.28
N PRO A 214 -14.88 -3.64 -6.60
CA PRO A 214 -14.87 -4.15 -7.98
C PRO A 214 -15.74 -3.29 -8.89
N GLY A 215 -15.19 -2.80 -10.00
CA GLY A 215 -15.94 -1.99 -10.96
C GLY A 215 -15.94 -0.49 -10.70
N GLU A 216 -15.47 -0.04 -9.53
CA GLU A 216 -15.45 1.37 -9.16
C GLU A 216 -14.14 2.06 -9.55
N ILE A 217 -14.25 3.35 -9.88
CA ILE A 217 -13.12 4.24 -10.12
C ILE A 217 -13.12 5.34 -9.06
N PHE A 218 -12.05 5.41 -8.27
CA PHE A 218 -11.81 6.51 -7.35
C PHE A 218 -11.17 7.68 -8.11
N ASP A 219 -11.77 8.86 -8.04
CA ASP A 219 -11.32 10.05 -8.76
C ASP A 219 -10.46 10.94 -7.83
N PHE A 220 -9.17 11.07 -8.14
CA PHE A 220 -8.23 11.88 -7.36
C PHE A 220 -7.75 13.15 -8.10
N ARG A 221 -8.58 13.71 -9.00
CA ARG A 221 -8.22 14.90 -9.79
C ARG A 221 -7.84 16.12 -8.96
N MET A 222 -8.45 16.31 -7.78
CA MET A 222 -8.24 17.49 -6.94
C MET A 222 -7.14 17.32 -5.88
N GLY A 223 -6.39 16.22 -5.89
CA GLY A 223 -5.44 15.88 -4.84
C GLY A 223 -6.20 15.44 -3.57
N GLY A 224 -6.24 14.13 -3.34
CA GLY A 224 -6.71 13.57 -2.07
C GLY A 224 -5.67 13.71 -0.97
#